data_AF-A0A7T0KG02-F1
#
_entry.id   AF-A0A7T0KG02-F1
#
_cell.length_a   1.000
_cell.length_b   1.000
_cell.length_c   1.000
_cell.angle_alpha   90.00
_cell.angle_beta   90.00
_cell.angle_gamma   90.00
#
_symmetry.space_group_name_H-M   'P 1'
#
loop_
_entity.id
_entity.type
_entity.pdbx_description
1 polymer ?
#
loop_
_entity_poly.entity_id
_entity_poly.type
_entity_poly.pdbx_seq_one_letter_code
_entity_poly.pdbx_strand_id
1 'polypeptide(L)'
;MRLFCRKLLAVVSAACVVGFGHGVAVAQTADADVDSAVVEAEVLAEASLEDFDTSVFDEDGPFAPWGLPTPPGAEDYEVNQVAEEDLNPQGLDEWHPTQDPKDHLVPGQMRSDREEIPAGYSKEEADQAEIREAQLANPNGAAFRARPGCGVYWPPHLEVCGLIKEKYDSIGGPTSFLLLPKTNELTNPDGVGKRTEFINGYIYWHPRTGAHTVSIPADSVWIRHGREQGFLGYPLSDDIAQGDEWYRQDFEGGHIYTHNVPVLPTQASIQGAIFDKWQSIGAQSSRLGYPISDELVTPDGRGRYNVFEHGMMYWTPETGAHAVYGPMLLLWGAKGFERSQWGYPSGDPVLSPDAPVVIKQNFERGELDLYHEIEAAGTVIVDGKPISALLVLFFGKDSLGTSSSHVIPGGTTLRASECVLPDSTQPQYGGVTIPAEYDYWACNEGYRSRVNFGRHDFCTRSPDSFVIWRPINTVVPALPGLVELKGPCSRHDMCMDEADAVGTGYGPCNAKFWGLIAKVCANVFLLQPGNNLECLGRSEAYFLAVTYVHRNHL
;
A
#
# COMPACT_ATOMS: atom_id res chain seq x y z
N MET A 1 28.16 37.34 -53.56
CA MET A 1 28.34 38.47 -52.60
C MET A 1 28.79 37.84 -51.29
N ARG A 2 30.11 37.86 -50.98
CA ARG A 2 30.82 38.91 -50.19
C ARG A 2 30.17 39.08 -48.79
N LEU A 3 30.84 39.01 -47.64
CA LEU A 3 32.26 38.91 -47.24
C LEU A 3 32.28 38.78 -45.68
N PHE A 4 33.21 37.98 -45.11
CA PHE A 4 34.07 38.18 -43.91
C PHE A 4 33.49 38.65 -42.54
N CYS A 5 33.97 38.25 -41.35
CA CYS A 5 35.34 38.18 -40.79
C CYS A 5 35.30 37.32 -39.48
N ARG A 6 36.13 36.32 -39.16
CA ARG A 6 37.59 36.16 -38.85
C ARG A 6 38.14 36.82 -37.55
N LYS A 7 38.54 35.90 -36.62
CA LYS A 7 39.76 35.81 -35.77
C LYS A 7 39.91 36.66 -34.49
N LEU A 8 40.29 36.00 -33.38
CA LEU A 8 41.67 36.06 -32.83
C LEU A 8 41.96 34.98 -31.76
N LEU A 9 43.03 34.21 -32.01
CA LEU A 9 43.79 33.40 -31.03
C LEU A 9 44.79 34.33 -30.31
N ALA A 10 45.10 34.03 -29.05
CA ALA A 10 46.36 34.45 -28.43
C ALA A 10 47.00 33.27 -27.70
N VAL A 11 48.13 32.82 -28.24
CA VAL A 11 49.13 31.93 -27.62
C VAL A 11 50.23 32.83 -27.07
N VAL A 12 50.65 32.62 -25.83
CA VAL A 12 51.97 33.05 -25.35
C VAL A 12 52.62 31.90 -24.61
N SER A 13 53.83 31.59 -25.05
CA SER A 13 54.73 30.55 -24.58
C SER A 13 56.00 31.23 -24.08
N ALA A 14 56.53 30.82 -22.92
CA ALA A 14 57.93 30.97 -22.45
C ALA A 14 57.98 30.50 -20.99
N ALA A 15 59.03 29.89 -20.43
CA ALA A 15 60.22 29.17 -20.87
C ALA A 15 60.84 28.62 -19.56
N CYS A 16 61.47 27.45 -19.62
CA CYS A 16 62.15 26.81 -18.48
C CYS A 16 63.32 27.66 -17.93
N VAL A 17 63.47 27.67 -16.60
CA VAL A 17 64.75 27.96 -15.92
C VAL A 17 65.03 26.82 -14.95
N VAL A 18 66.17 26.15 -15.17
CA VAL A 18 66.75 25.14 -14.29
C VAL A 18 67.58 25.86 -13.23
N GLY A 19 67.34 25.55 -11.96
CA GLY A 19 68.19 25.95 -10.84
C GLY A 19 68.41 24.78 -9.90
N PHE A 20 69.65 24.29 -9.81
CA PHE A 20 70.10 23.35 -8.79
C PHE A 20 70.29 24.09 -7.47
N GLY A 21 69.66 23.61 -6.40
CA GLY A 21 69.92 24.02 -5.03
C GLY A 21 69.60 22.86 -4.08
N HIS A 22 70.63 22.33 -3.41
CA HIS A 22 70.47 21.32 -2.37
C HIS A 22 69.75 21.94 -1.16
N GLY A 23 68.55 21.46 -0.86
CA GLY A 23 67.75 21.85 0.30
C GLY A 23 67.20 20.62 1.00
N VAL A 24 67.44 20.55 2.30
CA VAL A 24 67.15 19.45 3.22
C VAL A 24 65.70 18.96 3.11
N ALA A 25 65.52 17.64 2.98
CA ALA A 25 64.22 16.98 3.08
C ALA A 25 63.72 17.07 4.52
N VAL A 26 62.68 17.86 4.75
CA VAL A 26 61.79 17.73 5.90
C VAL A 26 60.59 16.95 5.42
N ALA A 27 60.42 15.73 5.94
CA ALA A 27 59.21 14.96 5.76
C ALA A 27 58.07 15.71 6.47
N GLN A 28 57.17 16.31 5.70
CA GLN A 28 55.85 16.67 6.20
C GLN A 28 54.97 15.44 6.03
N THR A 29 54.46 14.96 7.16
CA THR A 29 53.37 14.01 7.27
C THR A 29 52.17 14.57 6.53
N ALA A 30 51.72 13.89 5.47
CA ALA A 30 50.43 14.14 4.88
C ALA A 30 49.36 13.49 5.77
N ASP A 31 48.80 14.27 6.69
CA ASP A 31 47.41 14.08 7.08
C ASP A 31 46.58 14.50 5.85
N ALA A 32 46.22 13.52 5.02
CA ALA A 32 45.21 13.71 4.00
C ALA A 32 43.85 13.55 4.70
N ASP A 33 43.15 14.69 4.80
CA ASP A 33 41.83 14.88 5.42
C ASP A 33 40.85 13.74 5.13
N VAL A 34 40.48 13.03 6.21
CA VAL A 34 39.32 12.13 6.27
C VAL A 34 38.03 12.91 5.98
N ASP A 35 37.98 14.21 6.26
CA ASP A 35 36.85 15.09 5.94
C ASP A 35 36.61 15.23 4.43
N SER A 36 37.66 15.29 3.60
CA SER A 36 37.49 15.51 2.15
C SER A 36 36.82 14.32 1.44
N ALA A 37 37.11 13.10 1.88
CA ALA A 37 36.54 11.88 1.31
C ALA A 37 35.10 11.60 1.79
N VAL A 38 34.74 12.06 3.00
CA VAL A 38 33.36 12.00 3.50
C VAL A 38 32.50 13.03 2.77
N VAL A 39 33.01 14.25 2.58
CA VAL A 39 32.32 15.29 1.81
C VAL A 39 32.18 14.91 0.33
N GLU A 40 33.21 14.33 -0.31
CA GLU A 40 33.07 13.82 -1.68
C GLU A 40 32.03 12.69 -1.80
N ALA A 41 31.92 11.81 -0.80
CA ALA A 41 30.95 10.72 -0.80
C ALA A 41 29.50 11.20 -0.55
N GLU A 42 29.30 12.21 0.31
CA GLU A 42 27.99 12.84 0.54
C GLU A 42 27.54 13.65 -0.69
N VAL A 43 28.45 14.38 -1.34
CA VAL A 43 28.15 15.14 -2.57
C VAL A 43 27.84 14.21 -3.75
N LEU A 44 28.54 13.08 -3.87
CA LEU A 44 28.23 12.05 -4.89
C LEU A 44 26.90 11.33 -4.60
N ALA A 45 26.52 11.18 -3.34
CA ALA A 45 25.24 10.61 -2.93
C ALA A 45 24.06 11.51 -3.30
N GLU A 46 24.16 12.81 -2.98
CA GLU A 46 23.15 13.80 -3.37
C GLU A 46 23.04 13.89 -4.89
N ALA A 47 24.16 13.96 -5.62
CA ALA A 47 24.15 14.01 -7.09
C ALA A 47 23.55 12.77 -7.77
N SER A 48 23.64 11.57 -7.15
CA SER A 48 23.00 10.36 -7.67
C SER A 48 21.49 10.31 -7.43
N LEU A 49 21.03 11.05 -6.41
CA LEU A 49 19.63 11.09 -6.01
C LEU A 49 18.85 12.29 -6.58
N GLU A 50 19.55 13.32 -7.07
CA GLU A 50 18.96 14.53 -7.68
C GLU A 50 18.02 14.24 -8.87
N ASP A 51 18.19 13.10 -9.55
CA ASP A 51 17.32 12.68 -10.64
C ASP A 51 16.07 11.89 -10.18
N PHE A 52 15.83 11.71 -8.88
CA PHE A 52 14.60 11.09 -8.35
C PHE A 52 13.69 12.15 -7.74
N ASP A 53 12.45 12.19 -8.22
CA ASP A 53 11.40 12.97 -7.59
C ASP A 53 10.89 12.23 -6.36
N THR A 54 11.41 12.59 -5.19
CA THR A 54 10.97 12.03 -3.91
C THR A 54 9.65 12.61 -3.42
N SER A 55 9.15 13.71 -4.01
CA SER A 55 7.89 14.33 -3.60
C SER A 55 6.68 13.46 -3.89
N VAL A 56 6.80 12.48 -4.79
CA VAL A 56 5.75 11.49 -5.03
C VAL A 56 5.49 10.59 -3.81
N PHE A 57 6.43 10.52 -2.86
CA PHE A 57 6.31 9.79 -1.59
C PHE A 57 5.93 10.70 -0.42
N ASP A 58 5.18 11.78 -0.69
CA ASP A 58 4.64 12.66 0.34
C ASP A 58 3.93 11.84 1.44
N GLU A 59 4.35 12.02 2.70
CA GLU A 59 3.77 11.33 3.86
C GLU A 59 2.31 11.72 4.07
N ASP A 60 1.91 12.89 3.58
CA ASP A 60 0.53 13.39 3.60
C ASP A 60 -0.25 13.06 2.32
N GLY A 61 0.38 12.35 1.36
CA GLY A 61 -0.24 11.94 0.11
C GLY A 61 -1.38 10.93 0.31
N PRO A 62 -2.36 10.87 -0.61
CA PRO A 62 -3.57 10.06 -0.41
C PRO A 62 -3.33 8.55 -0.33
N PHE A 63 -2.22 8.07 -0.90
CA PHE A 63 -1.83 6.65 -0.85
C PHE A 63 -0.66 6.36 0.09
N ALA A 64 -0.17 7.38 0.82
CA ALA A 64 0.90 7.24 1.80
C ALA A 64 0.61 6.19 2.89
N PRO A 65 -0.64 6.00 3.38
CA PRO A 65 -0.94 4.95 4.35
C PRO A 65 -0.68 3.52 3.85
N TRP A 66 -0.61 3.32 2.53
CA TRP A 66 -0.25 2.04 1.89
C TRP A 66 1.23 2.00 1.45
N GLY A 67 2.01 3.05 1.73
CA GLY A 67 3.41 3.16 1.31
C GLY A 67 3.59 3.27 -0.20
N LEU A 68 2.58 3.76 -0.92
CA LEU A 68 2.59 3.89 -2.37
C LEU A 68 2.83 5.34 -2.79
N PRO A 69 3.60 5.57 -3.87
CA PRO A 69 3.76 6.92 -4.40
C PRO A 69 2.45 7.41 -5.01
N THR A 70 2.23 8.72 -5.00
CA THR A 70 1.03 9.33 -5.59
C THR A 70 1.22 9.53 -7.09
N PRO A 71 0.42 8.88 -7.96
CA PRO A 71 0.53 9.04 -9.41
C PRO A 71 -0.01 10.42 -9.86
N PRO A 72 0.48 10.95 -10.99
CA PRO A 72 0.01 12.24 -11.51
C PRO A 72 -1.50 12.25 -11.73
N GLY A 73 -2.16 13.31 -11.28
CA GLY A 73 -3.62 13.49 -11.37
C GLY A 73 -4.43 12.88 -10.22
N ALA A 74 -3.77 12.27 -9.23
CA ALA A 74 -4.42 11.79 -8.02
C ALA A 74 -4.00 12.56 -6.75
N GLU A 75 -3.33 13.70 -6.89
CA GLU A 75 -2.80 14.48 -5.75
C GLU A 75 -3.91 14.88 -4.76
N ASP A 76 -5.10 15.21 -5.27
CA ASP A 76 -6.28 15.59 -4.48
C ASP A 76 -7.28 14.43 -4.29
N TYR A 77 -6.88 13.18 -4.55
CA TYR A 77 -7.80 12.03 -4.48
C TYR A 77 -8.08 11.62 -3.03
N GLU A 78 -9.34 11.63 -2.61
CA GLU A 78 -9.72 11.11 -1.29
C GLU A 78 -10.08 9.62 -1.37
N VAL A 79 -9.32 8.77 -0.67
CA VAL A 79 -9.52 7.30 -0.62
C VAL A 79 -10.75 6.92 0.20
N ASN A 80 -10.97 7.61 1.32
CA ASN A 80 -12.20 7.52 2.09
C ASN A 80 -13.00 8.80 1.89
N GLN A 81 -14.20 8.67 1.34
CA GLN A 81 -15.13 9.79 1.13
C GLN A 81 -16.41 9.63 1.97
N VAL A 82 -16.36 8.78 2.99
CA VAL A 82 -17.47 8.55 3.91
C VAL A 82 -17.07 9.05 5.28
N ALA A 83 -17.80 10.04 5.81
CA ALA A 83 -17.60 10.49 7.17
C ALA A 83 -18.16 9.44 8.17
N GLU A 84 -17.62 9.40 9.39
CA GLU A 84 -18.18 8.58 10.47
C GLU A 84 -19.66 8.94 10.73
N GLU A 85 -19.98 10.22 10.54
CA GLU A 85 -21.34 10.78 10.56
C GLU A 85 -22.23 10.23 9.44
N ASP A 86 -21.69 9.82 8.29
CA ASP A 86 -22.47 9.22 7.20
C ASP A 86 -22.72 7.72 7.43
N LEU A 87 -21.78 7.04 8.11
CA LEU A 87 -21.93 5.64 8.54
C LEU A 87 -22.87 5.50 9.75
N ASN A 88 -23.02 6.58 10.53
CA ASN A 88 -23.92 6.66 11.67
C ASN A 88 -24.72 7.99 11.64
N PRO A 89 -25.67 8.15 10.69
CA PRO A 89 -26.34 9.43 10.40
C PRO A 89 -27.14 10.04 11.55
N GLN A 90 -27.27 9.33 12.67
CA GLN A 90 -27.73 9.84 13.95
C GLN A 90 -26.98 9.04 14.99
N GLY A 91 -26.44 9.66 16.04
CA GLY A 91 -25.88 8.98 17.23
C GLY A 91 -26.94 8.16 17.98
N LEU A 92 -27.52 7.19 17.29
CA LEU A 92 -28.37 6.14 17.81
C LEU A 92 -27.38 5.12 18.38
N ASP A 93 -27.10 5.27 19.67
CA ASP A 93 -26.68 4.14 20.49
C ASP A 93 -27.58 2.95 20.11
N GLU A 94 -26.94 1.82 19.75
CA GLU A 94 -27.54 0.61 19.20
C GLU A 94 -29.08 0.53 19.28
N TRP A 95 -29.76 0.64 18.13
CA TRP A 95 -31.18 0.36 18.08
C TRP A 95 -31.42 -1.14 18.37
N HIS A 96 -32.15 -1.43 19.44
CA HIS A 96 -32.62 -2.77 19.78
C HIS A 96 -34.15 -2.81 19.70
N PRO A 97 -34.76 -3.89 19.18
CA PRO A 97 -36.21 -4.07 19.25
C PRO A 97 -36.71 -3.96 20.69
N THR A 98 -37.89 -3.38 20.89
CA THR A 98 -38.49 -3.26 22.22
C THR A 98 -38.72 -4.66 22.78
N GLN A 99 -38.16 -4.93 23.97
CA GLN A 99 -38.41 -6.19 24.69
C GLN A 99 -39.85 -6.19 25.22
N ASP A 100 -40.67 -7.10 24.71
CA ASP A 100 -42.09 -7.30 25.08
C ASP A 100 -42.97 -6.04 24.89
N PRO A 101 -43.17 -5.58 23.63
CA PRO A 101 -43.94 -4.37 23.36
C PRO A 101 -45.42 -4.56 23.73
N LYS A 102 -46.05 -3.53 24.28
CA LYS A 102 -47.48 -3.56 24.69
C LYS A 102 -48.39 -3.19 23.55
N ASP A 103 -49.37 -4.02 23.19
CA ASP A 103 -50.32 -3.80 22.08
C ASP A 103 -51.44 -2.77 22.36
N HIS A 104 -51.42 -2.16 23.55
CA HIS A 104 -52.26 -1.06 23.97
C HIS A 104 -51.53 -0.25 25.05
N LEU A 105 -52.04 0.97 25.35
CA LEU A 105 -51.42 1.83 26.36
C LEU A 105 -51.54 1.20 27.75
N VAL A 106 -50.41 0.83 28.34
CA VAL A 106 -50.30 0.33 29.72
C VAL A 106 -49.50 1.36 30.53
N PRO A 107 -50.16 2.24 31.30
CA PRO A 107 -49.49 3.31 32.02
C PRO A 107 -48.35 2.79 32.93
N GLY A 108 -47.17 3.41 32.83
CA GLY A 108 -45.99 3.05 33.61
C GLY A 108 -45.24 1.81 33.11
N GLN A 109 -45.70 1.20 32.02
CA GLN A 109 -45.06 0.03 31.41
C GLN A 109 -44.68 0.26 29.96
N MET A 110 -44.96 1.45 29.41
CA MET A 110 -44.56 1.78 28.05
C MET A 110 -43.04 1.98 27.97
N ARG A 111 -42.43 1.86 26.80
CA ARG A 111 -41.02 2.17 26.53
C ARG A 111 -40.74 3.63 26.89
N SER A 112 -41.64 4.55 26.54
CA SER A 112 -41.60 5.97 26.95
C SER A 112 -41.79 6.21 28.45
N ASP A 113 -42.10 5.19 29.24
CA ASP A 113 -42.06 5.24 30.71
C ASP A 113 -40.73 4.72 31.28
N ARG A 114 -39.98 3.93 30.50
CA ARG A 114 -38.78 3.19 30.91
C ARG A 114 -37.49 3.79 30.35
N GLU A 115 -37.58 4.46 29.21
CA GLU A 115 -36.46 4.97 28.41
C GLU A 115 -36.65 6.46 28.08
N GLU A 116 -35.54 7.14 27.81
CA GLU A 116 -35.55 8.53 27.39
C GLU A 116 -36.08 8.65 25.95
N ILE A 117 -36.98 9.61 25.72
CA ILE A 117 -37.58 9.81 24.40
C ILE A 117 -36.61 10.64 23.55
N PRO A 118 -36.26 10.21 22.31
CA PRO A 118 -35.37 10.96 21.44
C PRO A 118 -35.89 12.38 21.18
N ALA A 119 -34.96 13.34 21.05
CA ALA A 119 -35.28 14.73 20.78
C ALA A 119 -36.15 14.88 19.52
N GLY A 120 -37.25 15.63 19.63
CA GLY A 120 -38.20 15.86 18.53
C GLY A 120 -39.45 14.98 18.55
N TYR A 121 -39.59 14.05 19.50
CA TYR A 121 -40.77 13.20 19.65
C TYR A 121 -41.44 13.39 21.02
N SER A 122 -42.78 13.31 21.03
CA SER A 122 -43.59 13.35 22.24
C SER A 122 -43.73 11.96 22.89
N LYS A 123 -44.10 11.94 24.16
CA LYS A 123 -44.38 10.70 24.89
C LYS A 123 -45.51 9.93 24.24
N GLU A 124 -46.54 10.63 23.80
CA GLU A 124 -47.67 10.04 23.10
C GLU A 124 -47.25 9.37 21.79
N GLU A 125 -46.34 9.98 21.03
CA GLU A 125 -45.78 9.39 19.81
C GLU A 125 -44.94 8.14 20.10
N ALA A 126 -44.16 8.16 21.20
CA ALA A 126 -43.40 7.02 21.66
C ALA A 126 -44.27 5.88 22.23
N ASP A 127 -45.37 6.19 22.92
CA ASP A 127 -46.33 5.19 23.41
C ASP A 127 -47.07 4.55 22.23
N GLN A 128 -47.49 5.37 21.26
CA GLN A 128 -48.04 4.85 20.01
C GLN A 128 -47.02 3.99 19.28
N ALA A 129 -45.71 4.26 19.41
CA ALA A 129 -44.67 3.45 18.80
C ALA A 129 -44.66 2.00 19.23
N GLU A 130 -44.61 1.79 20.54
CA GLU A 130 -44.55 0.46 21.12
C GLU A 130 -45.85 -0.32 20.87
N ILE A 131 -47.00 0.36 20.94
CA ILE A 131 -48.31 -0.21 20.56
C ILE A 131 -48.29 -0.75 19.14
N ARG A 132 -47.63 -0.03 18.24
CA ARG A 132 -47.55 -0.38 16.83
C ARG A 132 -46.54 -1.48 16.58
N GLU A 133 -45.42 -1.46 17.28
CA GLU A 133 -44.42 -2.53 17.27
C GLU A 133 -45.02 -3.87 17.72
N ALA A 134 -45.82 -3.87 18.80
CA ALA A 134 -46.55 -5.06 19.27
C ALA A 134 -47.59 -5.56 18.26
N GLN A 135 -48.27 -4.65 17.55
CA GLN A 135 -49.23 -5.00 16.50
C GLN A 135 -48.54 -5.59 15.26
N LEU A 136 -47.35 -5.11 14.90
CA LEU A 136 -46.54 -5.64 13.80
C LEU A 136 -45.95 -7.01 14.13
N ALA A 137 -45.58 -7.25 15.40
CA ALA A 137 -45.12 -8.55 15.87
C ALA A 137 -46.24 -9.61 15.91
N ASN A 138 -47.51 -9.21 15.83
CA ASN A 138 -48.65 -10.11 15.82
C ASN A 138 -48.96 -10.58 14.38
N PRO A 139 -48.70 -11.85 14.02
CA PRO A 139 -48.95 -12.37 12.67
C PRO A 139 -50.44 -12.40 12.28
N ASN A 140 -51.36 -12.19 13.23
CA ASN A 140 -52.81 -12.12 13.02
C ASN A 140 -53.39 -10.71 13.21
N GLY A 141 -52.54 -9.69 13.39
CA GLY A 141 -52.95 -8.29 13.56
C GLY A 141 -53.54 -7.69 12.27
N ALA A 142 -54.45 -6.73 12.40
CA ALA A 142 -54.98 -6.01 11.25
C ALA A 142 -53.86 -5.22 10.56
N ALA A 143 -53.37 -5.75 9.43
CA ALA A 143 -52.41 -5.05 8.59
C ALA A 143 -52.94 -3.67 8.22
N PHE A 144 -52.10 -2.65 8.31
CA PHE A 144 -52.39 -1.33 7.75
C PHE A 144 -52.91 -1.50 6.33
N ARG A 145 -53.94 -0.72 5.96
CA ARG A 145 -54.41 -0.68 4.57
C ARG A 145 -53.34 -0.02 3.72
N ALA A 146 -52.37 -0.82 3.26
CA ALA A 146 -51.46 -0.44 2.20
C ALA A 146 -52.17 -0.57 0.86
N ARG A 147 -51.72 0.19 -0.14
CA ARG A 147 -52.09 -0.10 -1.52
C ARG A 147 -51.76 -1.57 -1.87
N PRO A 148 -52.55 -2.25 -2.72
CA PRO A 148 -52.22 -3.62 -3.15
C PRO A 148 -50.79 -3.69 -3.70
N GLY A 149 -49.98 -4.60 -3.17
CA GLY A 149 -48.56 -4.72 -3.51
C GLY A 149 -47.61 -3.83 -2.70
N CYS A 150 -48.11 -3.09 -1.71
CA CYS A 150 -47.31 -2.25 -0.81
C CYS A 150 -47.36 -2.72 0.65
N GLY A 151 -46.39 -2.29 1.44
CA GLY A 151 -46.36 -2.39 2.89
C GLY A 151 -46.16 -1.00 3.48
N VAL A 152 -46.86 -0.69 4.57
CA VAL A 152 -46.68 0.57 5.32
C VAL A 152 -45.77 0.28 6.51
N TYR A 153 -44.69 1.03 6.64
CA TYR A 153 -43.72 0.87 7.73
C TYR A 153 -43.82 2.04 8.72
N TRP A 154 -44.01 1.68 9.98
CA TRP A 154 -44.19 2.58 11.11
C TRP A 154 -42.86 2.72 11.88
N PRO A 155 -42.48 3.88 12.46
CA PRO A 155 -43.17 5.17 12.58
C PRO A 155 -43.41 6.03 11.34
N PRO A 156 -42.59 6.00 10.29
CA PRO A 156 -42.61 7.09 9.31
C PRO A 156 -43.85 7.07 8.40
N HIS A 157 -44.69 6.02 8.49
CA HIS A 157 -45.92 5.87 7.71
C HIS A 157 -45.67 5.84 6.20
N LEU A 158 -44.49 5.38 5.79
CA LEU A 158 -44.07 5.32 4.39
C LEU A 158 -44.43 3.96 3.78
N GLU A 159 -44.86 4.01 2.52
CA GLU A 159 -45.16 2.84 1.71
C GLU A 159 -43.92 2.41 0.92
N VAL A 160 -43.52 1.15 1.11
CA VAL A 160 -42.58 0.46 0.22
C VAL A 160 -43.38 -0.54 -0.61
N CYS A 161 -43.17 -0.54 -1.93
CA CYS A 161 -44.03 -1.26 -2.87
C CYS A 161 -43.25 -2.23 -3.77
N GLY A 162 -43.99 -3.16 -4.38
CA GLY A 162 -43.50 -4.03 -5.45
C GLY A 162 -42.24 -4.83 -5.09
N LEU A 163 -41.33 -4.95 -6.05
CA LEU A 163 -40.11 -5.73 -5.89
C LEU A 163 -39.11 -5.10 -4.90
N ILE A 164 -39.18 -3.78 -4.68
CA ILE A 164 -38.42 -3.11 -3.62
C ILE A 164 -38.88 -3.61 -2.25
N LYS A 165 -40.20 -3.69 -2.04
CA LYS A 165 -40.78 -4.24 -0.80
C LYS A 165 -40.41 -5.70 -0.60
N GLU A 166 -40.55 -6.53 -1.64
CA GLU A 166 -40.18 -7.95 -1.55
C GLU A 166 -38.71 -8.11 -1.16
N LYS A 167 -37.83 -7.29 -1.74
CA LYS A 167 -36.42 -7.27 -1.38
C LYS A 167 -36.20 -6.85 0.07
N TYR A 168 -36.81 -5.74 0.49
CA TYR A 168 -36.70 -5.21 1.84
C TYR A 168 -37.18 -6.22 2.89
N ASP A 169 -38.34 -6.85 2.68
CA ASP A 169 -38.84 -7.88 3.58
C ASP A 169 -37.94 -9.12 3.62
N SER A 170 -37.35 -9.52 2.48
CA SER A 170 -36.48 -10.70 2.39
C SER A 170 -35.21 -10.61 3.23
N ILE A 171 -34.74 -9.37 3.50
CA ILE A 171 -33.55 -9.11 4.32
C ILE A 171 -33.89 -8.78 5.78
N GLY A 172 -35.17 -8.86 6.17
CA GLY A 172 -35.64 -8.59 7.53
C GLY A 172 -36.36 -7.24 7.71
N GLY A 173 -36.59 -6.49 6.64
CA GLY A 173 -37.34 -5.23 6.70
C GLY A 173 -36.73 -4.24 7.70
N PRO A 174 -37.51 -3.68 8.65
CA PRO A 174 -37.01 -2.74 9.66
C PRO A 174 -35.89 -3.27 10.56
N THR A 175 -35.74 -4.60 10.69
CA THR A 175 -34.67 -5.21 11.48
C THR A 175 -33.42 -5.52 10.67
N SER A 176 -33.41 -5.18 9.37
CA SER A 176 -32.24 -5.29 8.51
C SER A 176 -31.27 -4.14 8.73
N PHE A 177 -30.07 -4.23 8.16
CA PHE A 177 -29.07 -3.16 8.23
C PHE A 177 -29.55 -1.83 7.64
N LEU A 178 -30.55 -1.83 6.75
CA LEU A 178 -31.12 -0.62 6.15
C LEU A 178 -31.97 0.20 7.13
N LEU A 179 -32.45 -0.42 8.20
CA LEU A 179 -33.41 0.16 9.14
C LEU A 179 -34.68 0.66 8.41
N LEU A 180 -35.38 1.65 8.98
CA LEU A 180 -36.67 2.13 8.48
C LEU A 180 -36.55 2.92 7.16
N PRO A 181 -37.61 2.95 6.33
CA PRO A 181 -37.65 3.80 5.14
C PRO A 181 -37.67 5.29 5.52
N LYS A 182 -37.04 6.12 4.68
CA LYS A 182 -37.05 7.59 4.69
C LYS A 182 -37.96 8.19 3.62
N THR A 183 -38.23 7.45 2.55
CA THR A 183 -39.11 7.89 1.45
C THR A 183 -40.15 6.83 1.08
N ASN A 184 -41.21 7.26 0.39
CA ASN A 184 -42.02 6.33 -0.42
C ASN A 184 -41.20 5.93 -1.67
N GLU A 185 -41.70 4.99 -2.47
CA GLU A 185 -41.08 4.68 -3.77
C GLU A 185 -40.99 5.93 -4.67
N LEU A 186 -39.75 6.29 -5.03
CA LEU A 186 -39.39 7.35 -5.95
C LEU A 186 -39.14 6.78 -7.35
N THR A 187 -39.38 7.59 -8.39
CA THR A 187 -38.95 7.26 -9.75
C THR A 187 -37.60 7.90 -10.00
N ASN A 188 -36.66 7.13 -10.52
CA ASN A 188 -35.33 7.63 -10.82
C ASN A 188 -35.37 8.63 -11.99
N PRO A 189 -34.39 9.56 -12.06
CA PRO A 189 -34.21 10.51 -13.15
C PRO A 189 -34.29 9.94 -14.59
N ASP A 190 -33.99 8.66 -14.79
CA ASP A 190 -34.11 7.99 -16.09
C ASP A 190 -35.58 7.74 -16.53
N GLY A 191 -36.54 7.91 -15.61
CA GLY A 191 -37.97 7.69 -15.83
C GLY A 191 -38.39 6.21 -15.83
N VAL A 192 -37.46 5.28 -15.59
CA VAL A 192 -37.72 3.84 -15.67
C VAL A 192 -37.53 3.18 -14.31
N GLY A 193 -36.34 3.33 -13.71
CA GLY A 193 -36.08 2.70 -12.43
C GLY A 193 -36.81 3.35 -11.28
N LYS A 194 -36.86 2.61 -10.19
CA LYS A 194 -37.48 3.02 -8.92
C LYS A 194 -36.45 2.93 -7.80
N ARG A 195 -36.64 3.70 -6.74
CA ARG A 195 -35.88 3.53 -5.52
C ARG A 195 -36.71 3.84 -4.28
N THR A 196 -36.32 3.25 -3.16
CA THR A 196 -36.69 3.72 -1.84
C THR A 196 -35.42 3.99 -1.05
N GLU A 197 -35.42 5.10 -0.31
CA GLU A 197 -34.32 5.50 0.56
C GLU A 197 -34.65 5.05 1.97
N PHE A 198 -33.69 4.46 2.66
CA PHE A 198 -33.78 3.98 4.03
C PHE A 198 -32.77 4.74 4.90
N ILE A 199 -32.87 4.62 6.22
CA ILE A 199 -31.97 5.34 7.13
C ILE A 199 -30.51 5.04 6.82
N ASN A 200 -30.18 3.77 6.57
CA ASN A 200 -28.80 3.33 6.40
C ASN A 200 -28.54 2.69 5.02
N GLY A 201 -29.15 3.25 3.97
CA GLY A 201 -28.90 2.85 2.59
C GLY A 201 -30.13 2.97 1.71
N TYR A 202 -30.12 2.22 0.61
CA TYR A 202 -31.11 2.33 -0.45
C TYR A 202 -31.52 0.95 -0.94
N ILE A 203 -32.69 0.86 -1.58
CA ILE A 203 -32.99 -0.23 -2.51
C ILE A 203 -33.38 0.39 -3.84
N TYR A 204 -32.65 0.03 -4.89
CA TYR A 204 -32.90 0.42 -6.27
C TYR A 204 -33.51 -0.73 -7.04
N TRP A 205 -34.45 -0.44 -7.92
CA TRP A 205 -35.06 -1.39 -8.83
C TRP A 205 -35.02 -0.90 -10.28
N HIS A 206 -34.73 -1.81 -11.21
CA HIS A 206 -34.89 -1.58 -12.64
C HIS A 206 -35.41 -2.87 -13.32
N PRO A 207 -36.27 -2.80 -14.36
CA PRO A 207 -36.87 -3.98 -14.99
C PRO A 207 -35.87 -4.98 -15.57
N ARG A 208 -34.64 -4.55 -15.87
CA ARG A 208 -33.56 -5.43 -16.36
C ARG A 208 -32.75 -6.08 -15.25
N THR A 209 -32.58 -5.42 -14.11
CA THR A 209 -31.61 -5.83 -13.08
C THR A 209 -32.29 -6.38 -11.82
N GLY A 210 -33.55 -6.05 -11.56
CA GLY A 210 -34.25 -6.42 -10.34
C GLY A 210 -34.04 -5.40 -9.22
N ALA A 211 -34.44 -5.76 -7.99
CA ALA A 211 -34.31 -4.91 -6.81
C ALA A 211 -33.08 -5.31 -5.97
N HIS A 212 -32.17 -4.38 -5.73
CA HIS A 212 -30.92 -4.60 -4.98
C HIS A 212 -30.69 -3.52 -3.94
N THR A 213 -30.14 -3.90 -2.79
CA THR A 213 -29.74 -2.96 -1.73
C THR A 213 -28.46 -2.23 -2.15
N VAL A 214 -28.31 -0.95 -1.83
CA VAL A 214 -27.06 -0.20 -1.97
C VAL A 214 -26.73 0.40 -0.61
N SER A 215 -25.59 0.04 -0.03
CA SER A 215 -25.12 0.57 1.25
C SER A 215 -24.56 1.99 1.10
N ILE A 216 -24.45 2.73 2.20
CA ILE A 216 -23.87 4.10 2.18
C ILE A 216 -22.43 4.12 1.61
N PRO A 217 -21.53 3.19 1.97
CA PRO A 217 -20.18 3.14 1.39
C PRO A 217 -20.18 2.87 -0.12
N ALA A 218 -21.03 1.97 -0.62
CA ALA A 218 -21.13 1.73 -2.06
C ALA A 218 -21.72 2.95 -2.79
N ASP A 219 -22.70 3.59 -2.15
CA ASP A 219 -23.39 4.75 -2.67
C ASP A 219 -22.50 5.99 -2.80
N SER A 220 -21.50 6.17 -1.93
CA SER A 220 -20.55 7.29 -2.01
C SER A 220 -19.69 7.24 -3.27
N VAL A 221 -19.29 6.04 -3.71
CA VAL A 221 -18.63 5.84 -5.01
C VAL A 221 -19.62 5.98 -6.15
N TRP A 222 -20.83 5.45 -6.00
CA TRP A 222 -21.83 5.51 -7.06
C TRP A 222 -22.29 6.95 -7.35
N ILE A 223 -22.47 7.79 -6.32
CA ILE A 223 -22.91 9.18 -6.48
C ILE A 223 -21.87 10.05 -7.19
N ARG A 224 -20.59 9.90 -6.89
CA ARG A 224 -19.53 10.66 -7.58
C ARG A 224 -19.39 10.30 -9.06
N HIS A 225 -19.87 9.11 -9.45
CA HIS A 225 -19.98 8.69 -10.84
C HIS A 225 -21.33 8.98 -11.50
N GLY A 226 -22.24 9.69 -10.83
CA GLY A 226 -23.54 10.08 -11.38
C GLY A 226 -24.66 9.04 -11.21
N ARG A 227 -24.50 8.10 -10.26
CA ARG A 227 -25.45 7.02 -9.93
C ARG A 227 -25.91 6.26 -11.18
N GLU A 228 -27.20 5.98 -11.30
CA GLU A 228 -27.79 5.22 -12.40
C GLU A 228 -27.67 5.90 -13.78
N GLN A 229 -27.40 7.21 -13.81
CA GLN A 229 -27.11 7.94 -15.05
C GLN A 229 -25.64 7.86 -15.44
N GLY A 230 -24.78 7.46 -14.49
CA GLY A 230 -23.36 7.24 -14.65
C GLY A 230 -23.01 5.99 -15.43
N PHE A 231 -21.71 5.81 -15.68
CA PHE A 231 -21.23 4.64 -16.41
C PHE A 231 -21.51 3.33 -15.67
N LEU A 232 -21.58 3.36 -14.33
CA LEU A 232 -21.88 2.19 -13.51
C LEU A 232 -23.30 1.66 -13.77
N GLY A 233 -24.27 2.52 -14.11
CA GLY A 233 -25.65 2.10 -14.33
C GLY A 233 -26.32 1.57 -13.05
N TYR A 234 -27.25 0.62 -13.18
CA TYR A 234 -27.96 0.04 -12.04
C TYR A 234 -27.16 -1.09 -11.34
N PRO A 235 -27.39 -1.32 -10.03
CA PRO A 235 -26.84 -2.46 -9.33
C PRO A 235 -27.38 -3.79 -9.90
N LEU A 236 -26.52 -4.79 -9.95
CA LEU A 236 -26.77 -6.17 -10.36
C LEU A 236 -26.75 -7.16 -9.17
N SER A 237 -26.20 -6.73 -8.03
CA SER A 237 -26.17 -7.49 -6.79
C SER A 237 -26.42 -6.58 -5.60
N ASP A 238 -26.73 -7.18 -4.45
CA ASP A 238 -26.47 -6.56 -3.15
C ASP A 238 -24.97 -6.56 -2.83
N ASP A 239 -24.59 -6.07 -1.65
CA ASP A 239 -23.22 -6.17 -1.16
C ASP A 239 -22.81 -7.64 -0.93
N ILE A 240 -21.69 -8.04 -1.53
CA ILE A 240 -21.13 -9.38 -1.45
C ILE A 240 -19.90 -9.34 -0.55
N ALA A 241 -20.00 -9.92 0.64
CA ALA A 241 -18.87 -10.04 1.56
C ALA A 241 -17.70 -10.83 0.92
N GLN A 242 -16.49 -10.29 1.03
CA GLN A 242 -15.26 -10.90 0.52
C GLN A 242 -14.35 -11.47 1.63
N GLY A 243 -14.65 -11.15 2.90
CA GLY A 243 -13.79 -11.45 4.05
C GLY A 243 -13.05 -10.20 4.54
N ASP A 244 -12.58 -10.21 5.79
CA ASP A 244 -11.83 -9.10 6.41
C ASP A 244 -12.51 -7.71 6.21
N GLU A 245 -13.82 -7.65 6.39
CA GLU A 245 -14.64 -6.42 6.24
C GLU A 245 -14.61 -5.77 4.84
N TRP A 246 -14.11 -6.50 3.84
CA TRP A 246 -14.28 -6.13 2.43
C TRP A 246 -15.63 -6.58 1.89
N TYR A 247 -16.22 -5.72 1.07
CA TYR A 247 -17.45 -5.95 0.33
C TYR A 247 -17.24 -5.58 -1.13
N ARG A 248 -18.00 -6.24 -2.00
CA ARG A 248 -18.07 -5.97 -3.44
C ARG A 248 -19.51 -5.87 -3.86
N GLN A 249 -19.84 -4.85 -4.65
CA GLN A 249 -21.13 -4.74 -5.30
C GLN A 249 -20.97 -4.67 -6.81
N ASP A 250 -21.77 -5.46 -7.53
CA ASP A 250 -21.77 -5.53 -8.98
C ASP A 250 -22.75 -4.52 -9.56
N PHE A 251 -22.32 -3.78 -10.58
CA PHE A 251 -23.12 -2.82 -11.34
C PHE A 251 -23.04 -3.14 -12.84
N GLU A 252 -23.98 -2.61 -13.63
CA GLU A 252 -24.04 -2.83 -15.08
C GLU A 252 -22.73 -2.49 -15.80
N GLY A 253 -22.02 -1.45 -15.35
CA GLY A 253 -20.80 -0.95 -15.98
C GLY A 253 -19.51 -1.12 -15.18
N GLY A 254 -19.52 -1.84 -14.06
CA GLY A 254 -18.33 -2.03 -13.24
C GLY A 254 -18.63 -2.62 -11.86
N HIS A 255 -17.66 -2.49 -10.97
CA HIS A 255 -17.72 -3.04 -9.62
C HIS A 255 -17.31 -1.96 -8.63
N ILE A 256 -17.97 -1.93 -7.48
CA ILE A 256 -17.58 -1.11 -6.34
C ILE A 256 -17.05 -2.04 -5.25
N TYR A 257 -15.86 -1.75 -4.74
CA TYR A 257 -15.28 -2.40 -3.58
C TYR A 257 -15.23 -1.42 -2.42
N THR A 258 -15.60 -1.90 -1.23
CA THR A 258 -15.57 -1.09 -0.01
C THR A 258 -14.92 -1.89 1.12
N HIS A 259 -14.03 -1.25 1.86
CA HIS A 259 -13.44 -1.75 3.09
C HIS A 259 -13.91 -0.88 4.24
N ASN A 260 -14.73 -1.45 5.13
CA ASN A 260 -15.49 -0.67 6.12
C ASN A 260 -14.85 -0.78 7.51
N VAL A 261 -13.54 -0.54 7.60
CA VAL A 261 -12.75 -0.57 8.84
C VAL A 261 -12.50 0.83 9.41
N PRO A 262 -12.24 1.00 10.73
CA PRO A 262 -12.02 2.31 11.33
C PRO A 262 -10.71 3.02 10.94
N VAL A 263 -9.65 2.26 10.62
CA VAL A 263 -8.28 2.81 10.53
C VAL A 263 -7.85 3.12 9.09
N LEU A 264 -8.42 2.46 8.09
CA LEU A 264 -8.20 2.72 6.66
C LEU A 264 -9.44 2.34 5.84
N PRO A 265 -10.57 3.04 6.03
CA PRO A 265 -11.73 2.84 5.19
C PRO A 265 -11.38 3.16 3.73
N THR A 266 -11.94 2.41 2.80
CA THR A 266 -11.64 2.54 1.38
C THR A 266 -12.89 2.32 0.56
N GLN A 267 -13.13 3.16 -0.44
CA GLN A 267 -14.18 2.91 -1.42
C GLN A 267 -13.68 3.23 -2.83
N ALA A 268 -13.81 2.25 -3.73
CA ALA A 268 -13.20 2.31 -5.05
C ALA A 268 -14.07 1.62 -6.11
N SER A 269 -14.13 2.21 -7.30
CA SER A 269 -14.69 1.57 -8.49
C SER A 269 -13.60 1.00 -9.40
N ILE A 270 -13.91 -0.14 -10.02
CA ILE A 270 -13.06 -0.79 -11.02
C ILE A 270 -13.91 -1.36 -12.15
N GLN A 271 -13.44 -1.21 -13.39
CA GLN A 271 -14.21 -1.59 -14.57
C GLN A 271 -13.32 -1.97 -15.75
N GLY A 272 -13.96 -2.46 -16.82
CA GLY A 272 -13.35 -2.65 -18.12
C GLY A 272 -12.05 -3.46 -18.12
N ALA A 273 -11.09 -3.04 -18.95
CA ALA A 273 -9.86 -3.78 -19.19
C ALA A 273 -8.96 -3.91 -17.94
N ILE A 274 -9.00 -2.93 -17.03
CA ILE A 274 -8.27 -3.01 -15.77
C ILE A 274 -8.89 -4.08 -14.87
N PHE A 275 -10.22 -4.09 -14.73
CA PHE A 275 -10.91 -5.16 -14.00
C PHE A 275 -10.61 -6.55 -14.60
N ASP A 276 -10.75 -6.71 -15.91
CA ASP A 276 -10.51 -7.98 -16.60
C ASP A 276 -9.08 -8.50 -16.38
N LYS A 277 -8.08 -7.60 -16.47
CA LYS A 277 -6.69 -7.95 -16.19
C LYS A 277 -6.47 -8.32 -14.74
N TRP A 278 -6.99 -7.54 -13.79
CA TRP A 278 -6.89 -7.82 -12.37
C TRP A 278 -7.50 -9.18 -12.01
N GLN A 279 -8.68 -9.51 -12.55
CA GLN A 279 -9.28 -10.84 -12.43
C GLN A 279 -8.38 -11.94 -12.99
N SER A 280 -7.77 -11.72 -14.17
CA SER A 280 -6.91 -12.73 -14.82
C SER A 280 -5.64 -13.08 -14.02
N ILE A 281 -5.16 -12.16 -13.16
CA ILE A 281 -3.97 -12.36 -12.32
C ILE A 281 -4.30 -12.81 -10.89
N GLY A 282 -5.56 -13.16 -10.61
CA GLY A 282 -6.00 -13.68 -9.31
C GLY A 282 -6.72 -12.66 -8.42
N ALA A 283 -7.10 -11.49 -8.95
CA ALA A 283 -7.87 -10.46 -8.26
C ALA A 283 -7.24 -10.07 -6.91
N GLN A 284 -8.01 -10.08 -5.82
CA GLN A 284 -7.54 -9.76 -4.47
C GLN A 284 -6.48 -10.74 -3.96
N SER A 285 -6.40 -11.95 -4.51
CA SER A 285 -5.34 -12.93 -4.19
C SER A 285 -4.05 -12.70 -5.01
N SER A 286 -4.07 -11.74 -5.94
CA SER A 286 -2.89 -11.30 -6.66
C SER A 286 -1.98 -10.44 -5.77
N ARG A 287 -0.81 -10.09 -6.30
CA ARG A 287 0.14 -9.19 -5.63
C ARG A 287 -0.35 -7.76 -5.46
N LEU A 288 -1.42 -7.36 -6.15
CA LEU A 288 -1.97 -6.02 -6.05
C LEU A 288 -2.88 -5.84 -4.82
N GLY A 289 -3.56 -6.91 -4.38
CA GLY A 289 -4.63 -6.79 -3.39
C GLY A 289 -5.91 -6.18 -3.99
N TYR A 290 -6.71 -5.53 -3.14
CA TYR A 290 -7.94 -4.82 -3.52
C TYR A 290 -7.67 -3.45 -4.15
N PRO A 291 -8.59 -2.93 -5.00
CA PRO A 291 -8.50 -1.56 -5.49
C PRO A 291 -8.77 -0.56 -4.34
N ILE A 292 -7.96 0.50 -4.30
CA ILE A 292 -8.08 1.59 -3.32
C ILE A 292 -8.34 2.95 -3.97
N SER A 293 -8.36 3.00 -5.30
CA SER A 293 -8.85 4.16 -6.05
C SER A 293 -9.90 3.76 -7.07
N ASP A 294 -10.73 4.73 -7.47
CA ASP A 294 -11.42 4.67 -8.75
C ASP A 294 -10.46 4.50 -9.93
N GLU A 295 -10.99 4.11 -11.08
CA GLU A 295 -10.24 4.20 -12.31
C GLU A 295 -10.12 5.68 -12.71
N LEU A 296 -8.91 6.23 -12.57
CA LEU A 296 -8.56 7.61 -12.88
C LEU A 296 -8.00 7.73 -14.30
N VAL A 297 -8.04 8.94 -14.84
CA VAL A 297 -7.48 9.26 -16.16
C VAL A 297 -6.10 9.86 -15.97
N THR A 298 -5.10 9.42 -16.75
CA THR A 298 -3.77 10.03 -16.70
C THR A 298 -3.83 11.48 -17.19
N PRO A 299 -2.95 12.39 -16.71
CA PRO A 299 -3.06 13.80 -17.06
C PRO A 299 -2.86 14.12 -18.56
N ASP A 300 -2.22 13.24 -19.31
CA ASP A 300 -2.08 13.37 -20.77
C ASP A 300 -3.34 12.93 -21.54
N GLY A 301 -4.34 12.37 -20.85
CA GLY A 301 -5.60 11.87 -21.38
C GLY A 301 -5.49 10.58 -22.20
N ARG A 302 -4.31 9.94 -22.26
CA ARG A 302 -4.09 8.73 -23.08
C ARG A 302 -4.47 7.44 -22.36
N GLY A 303 -4.16 7.37 -21.07
CA GLY A 303 -4.30 6.16 -20.28
C GLY A 303 -5.28 6.32 -19.12
N ARG A 304 -5.53 5.18 -18.48
CA ARG A 304 -6.30 5.10 -17.23
C ARG A 304 -5.53 4.25 -16.23
N TYR A 305 -5.79 4.43 -14.94
CA TYR A 305 -5.19 3.59 -13.91
C TYR A 305 -6.09 3.41 -12.70
N ASN A 306 -5.90 2.30 -12.00
CA ASN A 306 -6.36 2.11 -10.63
C ASN A 306 -5.13 1.93 -9.72
N VAL A 307 -5.21 2.46 -8.51
CA VAL A 307 -4.32 2.15 -7.40
C VAL A 307 -4.94 1.00 -6.60
N PHE A 308 -4.10 0.07 -6.16
CA PHE A 308 -4.44 -1.09 -5.35
C PHE A 308 -3.60 -1.08 -4.06
N GLU A 309 -3.95 -1.90 -3.08
CA GLU A 309 -3.27 -1.96 -1.77
C GLU A 309 -1.73 -2.07 -1.86
N HIS A 310 -1.22 -2.73 -2.90
CA HIS A 310 0.21 -3.06 -3.02
C HIS A 310 0.80 -2.72 -4.39
N GLY A 311 0.11 -1.91 -5.20
CA GLY A 311 0.61 -1.49 -6.50
C GLY A 311 -0.41 -0.74 -7.34
N MET A 312 -0.16 -0.66 -8.63
CA MET A 312 -1.04 0.04 -9.57
C MET A 312 -1.26 -0.81 -10.82
N MET A 313 -2.37 -0.56 -11.51
CA MET A 313 -2.59 -1.08 -12.86
C MET A 313 -2.84 0.08 -13.81
N TYR A 314 -2.03 0.16 -14.87
CA TYR A 314 -2.17 1.16 -15.92
C TYR A 314 -2.70 0.50 -17.18
N TRP A 315 -3.55 1.22 -17.91
CA TRP A 315 -4.09 0.82 -19.19
C TRP A 315 -3.94 1.92 -20.22
N THR A 316 -3.57 1.54 -21.44
CA THR A 316 -3.72 2.37 -22.64
C THR A 316 -4.38 1.55 -23.76
N PRO A 317 -4.96 2.20 -24.79
CA PRO A 317 -5.43 1.49 -25.99
C PRO A 317 -4.32 0.72 -26.71
N GLU A 318 -3.06 1.19 -26.62
CA GLU A 318 -1.92 0.61 -27.33
C GLU A 318 -1.33 -0.60 -26.61
N THR A 319 -1.23 -0.54 -25.28
CA THR A 319 -0.55 -1.56 -24.48
C THR A 319 -1.50 -2.51 -23.77
N GLY A 320 -2.75 -2.11 -23.50
CA GLY A 320 -3.63 -2.85 -22.62
C GLY A 320 -3.26 -2.64 -21.14
N ALA A 321 -3.88 -3.43 -20.26
CA ALA A 321 -3.75 -3.26 -18.82
C ALA A 321 -2.55 -4.06 -18.27
N HIS A 322 -1.67 -3.41 -17.51
CA HIS A 322 -0.49 -4.01 -16.91
C HIS A 322 -0.27 -3.53 -15.47
N ALA A 323 0.04 -4.48 -14.60
CA ALA A 323 0.34 -4.23 -13.20
C ALA A 323 1.78 -3.75 -13.03
N VAL A 324 2.00 -2.78 -12.13
CA VAL A 324 3.32 -2.32 -11.68
C VAL A 324 3.29 -2.26 -10.16
N TYR A 325 4.24 -2.91 -9.50
CA TYR A 325 4.26 -3.04 -8.03
C TYR A 325 5.69 -3.23 -7.50
N GLY A 326 5.84 -3.17 -6.17
CA GLY A 326 7.13 -3.37 -5.49
C GLY A 326 8.18 -2.34 -5.91
N PRO A 327 9.48 -2.69 -5.86
CA PRO A 327 10.58 -1.78 -6.22
C PRO A 327 10.50 -1.21 -7.64
N MET A 328 9.85 -1.95 -8.55
CA MET A 328 9.58 -1.50 -9.93
C MET A 328 8.69 -0.25 -9.92
N LEU A 329 7.60 -0.27 -9.14
CA LEU A 329 6.69 0.88 -9.00
C LEU A 329 7.38 2.05 -8.31
N LEU A 330 8.14 1.79 -7.24
CA LEU A 330 8.83 2.86 -6.50
C LEU A 330 9.81 3.61 -7.40
N LEU A 331 10.65 2.88 -8.15
CA LEU A 331 11.60 3.49 -9.08
C LEU A 331 10.90 4.21 -10.24
N TRP A 332 9.93 3.57 -10.87
CA TRP A 332 9.19 4.16 -11.99
C TRP A 332 8.43 5.42 -11.56
N GLY A 333 7.81 5.39 -10.37
CA GLY A 333 7.13 6.53 -9.76
C GLY A 333 8.09 7.68 -9.48
N ALA A 334 9.22 7.41 -8.83
CA ALA A 334 10.28 8.41 -8.57
C ALA A 334 10.89 9.00 -9.85
N LYS A 335 10.74 8.35 -11.00
CA LYS A 335 11.18 8.83 -12.32
C LYS A 335 10.05 9.51 -13.11
N GLY A 336 8.90 9.75 -12.49
CA GLY A 336 7.77 10.48 -13.07
C GLY A 336 6.70 9.61 -13.74
N PHE A 337 6.55 8.34 -13.34
CA PHE A 337 5.49 7.44 -13.79
C PHE A 337 5.39 7.36 -15.33
N GLU A 338 4.22 7.55 -15.92
CA GLU A 338 3.97 7.49 -17.36
C GLU A 338 4.71 8.60 -18.14
N ARG A 339 5.18 9.64 -17.44
CA ARG A 339 6.01 10.72 -18.01
C ARG A 339 7.49 10.41 -17.97
N SER A 340 7.91 9.34 -17.28
CA SER A 340 9.29 8.89 -17.22
C SER A 340 9.84 8.56 -18.62
N GLN A 341 11.15 8.33 -18.67
CA GLN A 341 11.82 7.88 -19.90
C GLN A 341 11.25 6.57 -20.46
N TRP A 342 10.60 5.74 -19.63
CA TRP A 342 10.04 4.44 -20.03
C TRP A 342 8.60 4.55 -20.57
N GLY A 343 7.81 5.53 -20.15
CA GLY A 343 6.41 5.67 -20.55
C GLY A 343 5.47 4.70 -19.82
N TYR A 344 4.41 4.25 -20.47
CA TYR A 344 3.44 3.30 -19.90
C TYR A 344 3.96 1.87 -19.89
N PRO A 345 3.53 1.02 -18.93
CA PRO A 345 3.84 -0.41 -18.98
C PRO A 345 3.21 -1.06 -20.22
N SER A 346 3.96 -1.96 -20.85
CA SER A 346 3.60 -2.67 -22.09
C SER A 346 3.73 -4.19 -22.00
N GLY A 347 4.11 -4.69 -20.82
CA GLY A 347 4.21 -6.10 -20.53
C GLY A 347 4.07 -6.36 -19.05
N ASP A 348 3.77 -7.62 -18.72
CA ASP A 348 3.72 -8.05 -17.33
C ASP A 348 5.14 -8.11 -16.72
N PRO A 349 5.27 -7.92 -15.40
CA PRO A 349 6.55 -7.98 -14.73
C PRO A 349 7.17 -9.39 -14.81
N VAL A 350 8.48 -9.43 -15.03
CA VAL A 350 9.30 -10.64 -15.02
C VAL A 350 9.88 -10.83 -13.62
N LEU A 351 9.63 -12.00 -13.03
CA LEU A 351 10.15 -12.36 -11.72
C LEU A 351 11.56 -12.95 -11.82
N SER A 352 12.33 -12.83 -10.74
CA SER A 352 13.55 -13.59 -10.53
C SER A 352 13.26 -15.10 -10.59
N PRO A 353 14.14 -15.92 -11.19
CA PRO A 353 14.00 -17.37 -11.13
C PRO A 353 14.14 -17.94 -9.71
N ASP A 354 14.76 -17.19 -8.79
CA ASP A 354 15.12 -17.67 -7.46
C ASP A 354 14.14 -17.24 -6.38
N ALA A 355 13.38 -16.17 -6.62
CA ALA A 355 12.47 -15.57 -5.67
C ALA A 355 11.31 -14.89 -6.40
N PRO A 356 10.13 -14.75 -5.77
CA PRO A 356 9.01 -14.08 -6.37
C PRO A 356 9.18 -12.55 -6.25
N VAL A 357 10.25 -12.03 -6.84
CA VAL A 357 10.65 -10.62 -6.81
C VAL A 357 10.73 -10.13 -8.25
N VAL A 358 10.13 -8.99 -8.55
CA VAL A 358 10.19 -8.40 -9.90
C VAL A 358 11.62 -7.96 -10.18
N ILE A 359 12.15 -8.32 -11.35
CA ILE A 359 13.48 -7.90 -11.80
C ILE A 359 13.42 -7.02 -13.03
N LYS A 360 12.43 -7.23 -13.92
CA LYS A 360 12.31 -6.50 -15.19
C LYS A 360 10.86 -6.29 -15.59
N GLN A 361 10.59 -5.26 -16.36
CA GLN A 361 9.30 -5.06 -17.00
C GLN A 361 9.44 -4.24 -18.29
N ASN A 362 8.64 -4.58 -19.31
CA ASN A 362 8.58 -3.82 -20.55
C ASN A 362 7.65 -2.61 -20.43
N PHE A 363 8.08 -1.48 -20.98
CA PHE A 363 7.35 -0.22 -21.09
C PHE A 363 7.40 0.28 -22.55
N GLU A 364 6.53 1.22 -22.91
CA GLU A 364 6.38 1.74 -24.27
C GLU A 364 7.69 2.20 -24.92
N ARG A 365 8.62 2.73 -24.12
CA ARG A 365 9.88 3.33 -24.60
C ARG A 365 11.12 2.55 -24.18
N GLY A 366 10.97 1.36 -23.61
CA GLY A 366 12.10 0.50 -23.23
C GLY A 366 11.77 -0.53 -22.16
N GLU A 367 12.78 -1.30 -21.76
CA GLU A 367 12.71 -2.20 -20.60
C GLU A 367 13.25 -1.46 -19.36
N LEU A 368 12.56 -1.57 -18.24
CA LEU A 368 13.08 -1.19 -16.94
C LEU A 368 13.65 -2.45 -16.28
N ASP A 369 14.97 -2.50 -16.10
CA ASP A 369 15.71 -3.60 -15.48
C ASP A 369 16.27 -3.15 -14.12
N LEU A 370 15.68 -3.64 -13.04
CA LEU A 370 16.04 -3.21 -11.69
C LEU A 370 17.48 -3.55 -11.33
N TYR A 371 18.05 -4.63 -11.88
CA TYR A 371 19.45 -4.94 -11.63
C TYR A 371 20.41 -3.96 -12.33
N HIS A 372 20.02 -3.45 -13.50
CA HIS A 372 20.77 -2.39 -14.17
C HIS A 372 20.70 -1.09 -13.37
N GLU A 373 19.51 -0.72 -12.89
CA GLU A 373 19.28 0.53 -12.16
C GLU A 373 19.95 0.53 -10.78
N ILE A 374 19.96 -0.61 -10.07
CA ILE A 374 20.71 -0.75 -8.81
C ILE A 374 22.22 -0.58 -9.02
N GLU A 375 22.76 -1.13 -10.11
CA GLU A 375 24.17 -0.98 -10.44
C GLU A 375 24.50 0.46 -10.83
N ALA A 376 23.66 1.09 -11.66
CA ALA A 376 23.81 2.46 -12.12
C ALA A 376 23.72 3.49 -10.97
N ALA A 377 22.86 3.23 -9.98
CA ALA A 377 22.69 4.09 -8.81
C ALA A 377 23.93 4.13 -7.90
N GLY A 378 24.82 3.12 -7.97
CA GLY A 378 26.01 3.07 -7.13
C GLY A 378 25.69 2.96 -5.64
N THR A 379 26.60 3.44 -4.80
CA THR A 379 26.50 3.36 -3.34
C THR A 379 26.76 4.71 -2.67
N VAL A 380 26.06 4.94 -1.57
CA VAL A 380 26.19 6.10 -0.68
C VAL A 380 26.61 5.63 0.71
N ILE A 381 27.30 6.46 1.48
CA ILE A 381 27.70 6.09 2.84
C ILE A 381 26.57 6.45 3.82
N VAL A 382 26.07 5.45 4.55
CA VAL A 382 25.12 5.62 5.66
C VAL A 382 25.76 5.05 6.92
N ASP A 383 26.01 5.90 7.93
CA ASP A 383 26.70 5.54 9.17
C ASP A 383 28.00 4.74 8.97
N GLY A 384 28.81 5.17 7.99
CA GLY A 384 30.10 4.54 7.66
C GLY A 384 30.01 3.25 6.83
N LYS A 385 28.81 2.73 6.54
CA LYS A 385 28.60 1.58 5.67
C LYS A 385 28.21 2.03 4.25
N PRO A 386 28.81 1.48 3.18
CA PRO A 386 28.35 1.73 1.82
C PRO A 386 27.02 1.02 1.57
N ILE A 387 25.97 1.75 1.24
CA ILE A 387 24.62 1.22 0.94
C ILE A 387 24.25 1.61 -0.49
N SER A 388 23.57 0.74 -1.23
CA SER A 388 23.04 1.13 -2.56
C SER A 388 22.19 2.41 -2.47
N ALA A 389 22.45 3.38 -3.34
CA ALA A 389 21.71 4.65 -3.35
C ALA A 389 20.20 4.42 -3.55
N LEU A 390 19.83 3.43 -4.36
CA LEU A 390 18.44 3.08 -4.61
C LEU A 390 17.74 2.49 -3.37
N LEU A 391 18.47 1.81 -2.49
CA LEU A 391 17.89 1.36 -1.22
C LEU A 391 17.61 2.54 -0.28
N VAL A 392 18.43 3.60 -0.33
CA VAL A 392 18.16 4.82 0.44
C VAL A 392 16.86 5.47 -0.04
N LEU A 393 16.59 5.47 -1.35
CA LEU A 393 15.29 5.89 -1.89
C LEU A 393 14.13 5.04 -1.35
N PHE A 394 14.27 3.72 -1.36
CA PHE A 394 13.17 2.81 -1.01
C PHE A 394 12.85 2.73 0.49
N PHE A 395 13.83 2.95 1.35
CA PHE A 395 13.64 2.87 2.80
C PHE A 395 13.61 4.23 3.48
N GLY A 396 14.23 5.27 2.90
CA GLY A 396 14.56 6.50 3.58
C GLY A 396 15.74 6.32 4.52
N LYS A 397 16.65 7.31 4.58
CA LYS A 397 17.89 7.24 5.36
C LYS A 397 17.64 6.93 6.84
N ASP A 398 16.59 7.53 7.43
CA ASP A 398 16.25 7.39 8.85
C ASP A 398 15.67 6.01 9.21
N SER A 399 15.17 5.27 8.21
CA SER A 399 14.63 3.93 8.42
C SER A 399 15.69 2.83 8.33
N LEU A 400 16.91 3.17 7.90
CA LEU A 400 18.01 2.22 7.77
C LEU A 400 18.66 2.02 9.14
N GLY A 401 18.40 0.88 9.78
CA GLY A 401 19.08 0.52 11.01
C GLY A 401 20.51 0.06 10.70
N THR A 402 21.44 1.01 10.63
CA THR A 402 22.87 0.82 10.35
C THR A 402 23.73 0.94 11.60
N SER A 403 23.49 0.10 12.61
CA SER A 403 24.39 0.04 13.78
C SER A 403 25.62 -0.81 13.47
N SER A 404 26.71 -0.16 13.04
CA SER A 404 28.08 -0.72 13.03
C SER A 404 28.96 -0.14 14.15
N SER A 405 28.50 0.89 14.86
CA SER A 405 29.34 1.63 15.81
C SER A 405 29.38 0.99 17.20
N HIS A 406 30.36 0.12 17.45
CA HIS A 406 30.91 -0.09 18.79
C HIS A 406 32.42 0.15 18.80
N VAL A 407 32.84 1.22 19.49
CA VAL A 407 34.25 1.52 19.79
C VAL A 407 34.74 0.53 20.86
N ILE A 408 35.78 -0.25 20.57
CA ILE A 408 36.46 -1.10 21.56
C ILE A 408 37.74 -0.38 22.03
N PRO A 409 37.83 0.12 23.26
CA PRO A 409 39.08 0.68 23.78
C PRO A 409 40.05 -0.46 24.15
N GLY A 410 41.07 -0.66 23.32
CA GLY A 410 42.29 -1.39 23.66
C GLY A 410 42.17 -2.92 23.79
N GLY A 411 42.48 -3.65 22.71
CA GLY A 411 42.65 -5.10 22.75
C GLY A 411 43.47 -5.61 21.56
N THR A 412 44.49 -6.42 21.83
CA THR A 412 45.36 -7.05 20.83
C THR A 412 44.86 -8.45 20.44
N THR A 413 44.78 -8.69 19.12
CA THR A 413 44.69 -9.98 18.40
C THR A 413 43.54 -10.94 18.74
N LEU A 414 42.42 -10.89 18.01
CA LEU A 414 41.35 -11.90 18.11
C LEU A 414 40.67 -12.25 16.76
N ARG A 415 40.14 -13.49 16.67
CA ARG A 415 39.44 -14.10 15.53
C ARG A 415 38.03 -13.51 15.36
N ALA A 416 37.34 -13.87 14.25
CA ALA A 416 36.01 -13.46 13.74
C ALA A 416 34.81 -13.25 14.70
N SER A 417 34.98 -13.26 16.03
CA SER A 417 33.93 -13.25 17.04
C SER A 417 33.98 -12.06 18.03
N GLU A 418 34.54 -10.90 17.67
CA GLU A 418 34.61 -9.73 18.58
C GLU A 418 33.57 -8.62 18.33
N CYS A 419 32.63 -8.79 17.40
CA CYS A 419 31.41 -7.98 17.47
C CYS A 419 30.46 -8.67 18.47
N VAL A 420 29.93 -7.95 19.45
CA VAL A 420 28.71 -8.39 20.14
C VAL A 420 27.58 -8.24 19.13
N LEU A 421 27.42 -9.23 18.26
CA LEU A 421 26.27 -9.29 17.36
C LEU A 421 25.03 -9.51 18.24
N PRO A 422 23.95 -8.74 18.03
CA PRO A 422 22.74 -8.92 18.81
C PRO A 422 22.23 -10.36 18.69
N ASP A 423 21.64 -10.86 19.76
CA ASP A 423 21.03 -12.18 19.79
C ASP A 423 19.82 -12.22 18.85
N SER A 424 20.09 -12.48 17.57
CA SER A 424 19.12 -12.63 16.48
C SER A 424 18.24 -13.89 16.62
N THR A 425 18.45 -14.69 17.68
CA THR A 425 17.56 -15.83 18.00
C THR A 425 16.20 -15.38 18.51
N GLN A 426 16.08 -14.15 19.03
CA GLN A 426 14.84 -13.71 19.66
C GLN A 426 13.78 -13.34 18.61
N PRO A 427 12.49 -13.67 18.82
CA PRO A 427 11.42 -13.42 17.85
C PRO A 427 11.30 -11.96 17.41
N GLN A 428 11.60 -11.00 18.29
CA GLN A 428 11.56 -9.57 17.97
C GLN A 428 12.65 -9.10 16.99
N TYR A 429 13.63 -9.94 16.68
CA TYR A 429 14.65 -9.71 15.65
C TYR A 429 14.47 -10.66 14.46
N GLY A 430 13.27 -11.23 14.28
CA GLY A 430 12.96 -12.12 13.16
C GLY A 430 13.37 -13.58 13.33
N GLY A 431 14.11 -13.93 14.39
CA GLY A 431 14.40 -15.32 14.77
C GLY A 431 15.28 -16.11 13.79
N VAL A 432 16.12 -15.41 13.01
CA VAL A 432 17.11 -16.02 12.12
C VAL A 432 18.50 -15.71 12.65
N THR A 433 19.19 -16.75 13.13
CA THR A 433 20.47 -16.59 13.83
C THR A 433 21.63 -16.35 12.88
N ILE A 434 22.55 -15.49 13.30
CA ILE A 434 23.87 -15.33 12.66
C ILE A 434 24.76 -16.54 13.05
N PRO A 435 25.35 -17.28 12.09
CA PRO A 435 26.26 -18.37 12.40
C PRO A 435 27.50 -17.91 13.19
N ALA A 436 27.97 -18.72 14.14
CA ALA A 436 29.06 -18.34 15.04
C ALA A 436 30.43 -18.20 14.33
N GLU A 437 30.56 -18.86 13.19
CA GLU A 437 31.74 -18.88 12.32
C GLU A 437 31.71 -17.79 11.23
N TYR A 438 30.63 -17.00 11.15
CA TYR A 438 30.51 -15.90 10.21
C TYR A 438 31.42 -14.73 10.62
N ASP A 439 32.20 -14.22 9.67
CA ASP A 439 33.13 -13.09 9.89
C ASP A 439 32.47 -11.82 9.35
N TYR A 440 31.96 -10.96 10.24
CA TYR A 440 31.27 -9.73 9.85
C TYR A 440 32.25 -8.56 9.72
N TRP A 441 32.58 -8.17 8.48
CA TRP A 441 33.72 -7.29 8.20
C TRP A 441 33.50 -5.82 8.52
N ALA A 442 32.24 -5.36 8.53
CA ALA A 442 31.87 -3.99 8.88
C ALA A 442 32.34 -3.58 10.29
N CYS A 443 32.74 -4.53 11.15
CA CYS A 443 33.29 -4.27 12.47
C CYS A 443 34.81 -3.99 12.53
N ASN A 444 35.56 -4.08 11.42
CA ASN A 444 37.03 -3.96 11.46
C ASN A 444 37.52 -2.56 11.06
N GLU A 445 38.31 -1.89 11.91
CA GLU A 445 38.93 -0.56 11.66
C GLU A 445 39.80 -0.51 10.37
N GLY A 446 40.20 -1.66 9.82
CA GLY A 446 41.05 -1.78 8.63
C GLY A 446 40.34 -2.15 7.31
N TYR A 447 39.01 -1.98 7.23
CA TYR A 447 38.14 -2.38 6.11
C TYR A 447 38.71 -2.05 4.71
N ARG A 448 39.45 -0.93 4.56
CA ARG A 448 40.00 -0.46 3.27
C ARG A 448 41.18 -1.28 2.70
N SER A 449 41.69 -2.30 3.40
CA SER A 449 43.00 -2.91 3.08
C SER A 449 43.05 -4.43 2.93
N ARG A 450 41.92 -5.15 2.99
CA ARG A 450 41.94 -6.61 2.81
C ARG A 450 41.99 -6.99 1.32
N VAL A 451 43.15 -7.43 0.87
CA VAL A 451 43.50 -7.66 -0.55
C VAL A 451 43.09 -9.03 -1.09
N ASN A 452 42.46 -9.89 -0.28
CA ASN A 452 41.99 -11.22 -0.68
C ASN A 452 40.47 -11.30 -0.45
N PHE A 453 39.70 -11.04 -1.51
CA PHE A 453 38.24 -11.19 -1.62
C PHE A 453 37.81 -12.67 -1.55
N GLY A 454 38.09 -13.36 -0.44
CA GLY A 454 37.91 -14.81 -0.31
C GLY A 454 36.64 -15.27 0.37
N ARG A 455 35.73 -14.36 0.77
CA ARG A 455 34.37 -14.70 1.18
C ARG A 455 33.41 -13.74 0.51
N HIS A 456 32.23 -14.23 0.16
CA HIS A 456 31.15 -13.40 -0.31
C HIS A 456 30.67 -12.52 0.84
N ASP A 457 30.67 -11.20 0.66
CA ASP A 457 30.10 -10.23 1.60
C ASP A 457 29.18 -9.29 0.81
N PHE A 458 28.16 -9.89 0.22
CA PHE A 458 27.22 -9.18 -0.64
C PHE A 458 26.31 -8.26 0.18
N CYS A 459 26.15 -8.59 1.47
CA CYS A 459 25.40 -7.80 2.43
C CYS A 459 26.15 -6.55 2.94
N THR A 460 27.38 -6.35 2.48
CA THR A 460 28.10 -5.08 2.64
C THR A 460 27.34 -3.90 2.04
N ARG A 461 26.65 -4.08 0.90
CA ARG A 461 25.98 -2.98 0.16
C ARG A 461 24.51 -2.79 0.49
N SER A 462 24.00 -3.53 1.47
CA SER A 462 22.61 -3.52 1.90
C SER A 462 22.52 -3.14 3.38
N PRO A 463 21.38 -2.60 3.85
CA PRO A 463 21.23 -2.27 5.27
C PRO A 463 21.23 -3.52 6.16
N ASP A 464 21.51 -3.33 7.45
CA ASP A 464 21.46 -4.45 8.40
C ASP A 464 20.03 -4.71 8.87
N SER A 465 19.25 -3.65 8.95
CA SER A 465 17.85 -3.70 9.31
C SER A 465 17.11 -2.52 8.72
N PHE A 466 15.79 -2.61 8.70
CA PHE A 466 14.94 -1.46 8.45
C PHE A 466 13.76 -1.44 9.41
N VAL A 467 13.17 -0.25 9.58
CA VAL A 467 12.02 -0.05 10.45
C VAL A 467 10.75 0.09 9.63
N ILE A 468 9.69 -0.60 10.06
CA ILE A 468 8.32 -0.32 9.64
C ILE A 468 7.62 0.40 10.79
N TRP A 469 7.26 1.66 10.53
CA TRP A 469 6.51 2.48 11.47
C TRP A 469 5.05 2.06 11.50
N ARG A 470 4.49 1.95 12.71
CA ARG A 470 3.10 1.54 12.92
C ARG A 470 2.20 2.78 12.95
N PRO A 471 1.04 2.79 12.29
CA PRO A 471 0.02 3.78 12.61
C PRO A 471 -0.41 3.63 14.08
N ILE A 472 -0.47 4.75 14.78
CA ILE A 472 -0.77 4.85 16.22
C ILE A 472 -2.27 4.60 16.41
N ASN A 473 -2.70 3.37 16.71
CA ASN A 473 -4.05 3.19 17.25
C ASN A 473 -4.29 1.94 18.13
N THR A 474 -3.30 1.54 18.93
CA THR A 474 -3.58 0.58 20.03
C THR A 474 -3.11 1.14 21.36
N VAL A 475 -3.85 0.81 22.42
CA VAL A 475 -3.63 1.19 23.84
C VAL A 475 -2.29 0.66 24.40
N VAL A 476 -1.49 0.00 23.56
CA VAL A 476 -0.13 -0.46 23.84
C VAL A 476 0.82 0.40 23.01
N PRO A 477 1.84 1.06 23.59
CA PRO A 477 2.81 1.81 22.81
C PRO A 477 3.41 0.88 21.75
N ALA A 478 3.10 1.18 20.50
CA ALA A 478 3.45 0.34 19.37
C ALA A 478 4.97 0.50 19.13
N LEU A 479 5.76 -0.47 19.56
CA LEU A 479 7.19 -0.48 19.21
C LEU A 479 7.32 -0.64 17.68
N PRO A 480 8.17 0.14 17.00
CA PRO A 480 8.45 -0.04 15.58
C PRO A 480 8.79 -1.50 15.27
N GLY A 481 8.27 -2.02 14.15
CA GLY A 481 8.61 -3.36 13.69
C GLY A 481 10.03 -3.33 13.11
N LEU A 482 11.03 -3.63 13.93
CA LEU A 482 12.43 -3.74 13.48
C LEU A 482 12.61 -5.03 12.68
N VAL A 483 12.89 -4.90 11.39
CA VAL A 483 13.17 -6.02 10.48
C VAL A 483 14.69 -6.20 10.42
N GLU A 484 15.22 -7.18 11.15
CA GLU A 484 16.65 -7.47 11.27
C GLU A 484 17.10 -8.53 10.23
N LEU A 485 18.05 -8.16 9.37
CA LEU A 485 18.43 -8.91 8.17
C LEU A 485 19.86 -9.47 8.21
N LYS A 486 20.69 -9.15 9.22
CA LYS A 486 22.04 -9.72 9.37
C LYS A 486 22.03 -11.26 9.41
N GLY A 487 21.02 -11.86 10.03
CA GLY A 487 20.85 -13.31 10.09
C GLY A 487 20.64 -13.96 8.71
N PRO A 488 19.58 -13.58 7.97
CA PRO A 488 19.40 -14.02 6.58
C PRO A 488 20.63 -13.78 5.71
N CYS A 489 21.23 -12.60 5.81
CA CYS A 489 22.39 -12.21 5.02
C CYS A 489 23.64 -13.05 5.27
N SER A 490 24.05 -13.21 6.53
CA SER A 490 25.21 -14.03 6.89
C SER A 490 25.09 -15.48 6.39
N ARG A 491 23.86 -16.03 6.40
CA ARG A 491 23.58 -17.37 5.88
C ARG A 491 23.59 -17.45 4.37
N HIS A 492 23.26 -16.35 3.68
CA HIS A 492 23.39 -16.24 2.24
C HIS A 492 24.86 -16.23 1.85
N ASP A 493 25.66 -15.33 2.41
CA ASP A 493 27.10 -15.22 2.15
C ASP A 493 27.84 -16.56 2.37
N MET A 494 27.58 -17.26 3.48
CA MET A 494 28.16 -18.59 3.71
C MET A 494 27.70 -19.65 2.71
N CYS A 495 26.45 -19.57 2.22
CA CYS A 495 25.95 -20.46 1.18
C CYS A 495 26.68 -20.20 -0.14
N MET A 496 26.94 -18.93 -0.46
CA MET A 496 27.66 -18.54 -1.68
C MET A 496 29.11 -19.04 -1.64
N ASP A 497 29.78 -18.93 -0.49
CA ASP A 497 31.12 -19.51 -0.27
C ASP A 497 31.15 -21.02 -0.53
N GLU A 498 30.14 -21.74 -0.04
CA GLU A 498 30.00 -23.17 -0.28
C GLU A 498 29.71 -23.46 -1.76
N ALA A 499 28.78 -22.72 -2.38
CA ALA A 499 28.39 -22.89 -3.77
C ALA A 499 29.55 -22.69 -4.74
N ASP A 500 30.47 -21.77 -4.44
CA ASP A 500 31.72 -21.58 -5.18
C ASP A 500 32.66 -22.76 -5.03
N ALA A 501 32.79 -23.30 -3.83
CA ALA A 501 33.64 -24.45 -3.57
C ALA A 501 33.16 -25.71 -4.30
N VAL A 502 31.84 -25.86 -4.50
CA VAL A 502 31.24 -27.04 -5.14
C VAL A 502 30.77 -26.83 -6.58
N GLY A 503 30.73 -25.58 -7.07
CA GLY A 503 30.32 -25.22 -8.43
C GLY A 503 28.83 -25.41 -8.72
N THR A 504 27.95 -25.16 -7.75
CA THR A 504 26.50 -25.43 -7.88
C THR A 504 25.66 -24.25 -8.40
N GLY A 505 26.30 -23.10 -8.66
CA GLY A 505 25.59 -21.85 -8.97
C GLY A 505 24.89 -21.26 -7.74
N TYR A 506 24.42 -20.01 -7.85
CA TYR A 506 23.93 -19.26 -6.69
C TYR A 506 22.41 -19.25 -6.50
N GLY A 507 21.65 -19.72 -7.49
CA GLY A 507 20.18 -19.75 -7.42
C GLY A 507 19.61 -20.41 -6.15
N PRO A 508 20.10 -21.60 -5.72
CA PRO A 508 19.67 -22.22 -4.47
C PRO A 508 19.95 -21.37 -3.22
N CYS A 509 21.04 -20.60 -3.20
CA CYS A 509 21.37 -19.70 -2.10
C CYS A 509 20.42 -18.50 -2.08
N ASN A 510 20.11 -17.92 -3.24
CA ASN A 510 19.14 -16.83 -3.37
C ASN A 510 17.74 -17.24 -2.92
N ALA A 511 17.28 -18.42 -3.34
CA ALA A 511 15.98 -18.96 -2.91
C ALA A 511 15.91 -19.16 -1.39
N LYS A 512 16.99 -19.70 -0.79
CA LYS A 512 17.09 -19.87 0.66
C LYS A 512 17.12 -18.52 1.39
N PHE A 513 17.82 -17.54 0.84
CA PHE A 513 17.90 -16.20 1.38
C PHE A 513 16.52 -15.52 1.42
N TRP A 514 15.76 -15.57 0.32
CA TRP A 514 14.38 -15.07 0.30
C TRP A 514 13.50 -15.77 1.33
N GLY A 515 13.59 -17.10 1.45
CA GLY A 515 12.85 -17.86 2.46
C GLY A 515 13.17 -17.44 3.91
N LEU A 516 14.42 -17.05 4.19
CA LEU A 516 14.82 -16.53 5.49
C LEU A 516 14.29 -15.11 5.74
N ILE A 517 14.28 -14.24 4.73
CA ILE A 517 13.66 -12.91 4.83
C ILE A 517 12.16 -13.03 5.11
N ALA A 518 11.46 -13.90 4.36
CA ALA A 518 10.03 -14.13 4.58
C ALA A 518 9.73 -14.65 5.99
N LYS A 519 10.63 -15.47 6.56
CA LYS A 519 10.53 -15.91 7.96
C LYS A 519 10.71 -14.75 8.94
N VAL A 520 11.62 -13.81 8.68
CA VAL A 520 11.77 -12.60 9.50
C VAL A 520 10.47 -11.80 9.52
N CYS A 521 9.90 -11.49 8.35
CA CYS A 521 8.65 -10.75 8.24
C CYS A 521 7.50 -11.44 8.99
N ALA A 522 7.34 -12.76 8.78
CA ALA A 522 6.29 -13.54 9.42
C ALA A 522 6.42 -13.55 10.96
N ASN A 523 7.65 -13.57 11.49
CA ASN A 523 7.89 -13.58 12.93
C ASN A 523 7.67 -12.20 13.56
N VAL A 524 8.14 -11.13 12.90
CA VAL A 524 7.97 -9.75 13.38
C VAL A 524 6.48 -9.35 13.37
N PHE A 525 5.72 -9.82 12.38
CA PHE A 525 4.32 -9.43 12.16
C PHE A 525 3.33 -10.59 12.29
N LEU A 526 3.62 -11.58 13.16
CA LEU A 526 2.83 -12.81 13.31
C LEU A 526 1.32 -12.57 13.56
N LEU A 527 0.98 -11.48 14.24
CA LEU A 527 -0.42 -11.12 14.56
C LEU A 527 -0.98 -10.01 13.64
N GLN A 528 -0.27 -9.64 12.58
CA GLN A 528 -0.62 -8.51 11.71
C GLN A 528 -0.35 -8.86 10.23
N PRO A 529 -1.27 -9.61 9.59
CA PRO A 529 -1.08 -10.11 8.21
C PRO A 529 -0.77 -9.01 7.18
N GLY A 530 -1.40 -7.84 7.29
CA GLY A 530 -1.13 -6.69 6.41
C GLY A 530 0.31 -6.18 6.52
N ASN A 531 0.83 -6.05 7.74
CA ASN A 531 2.21 -5.59 7.97
C ASN A 531 3.24 -6.63 7.50
N ASN A 532 2.89 -7.91 7.50
CA ASN A 532 3.75 -8.95 6.90
C ASN A 532 3.89 -8.76 5.38
N LEU A 533 2.81 -8.39 4.68
CA LEU A 533 2.86 -8.08 3.25
C LEU A 533 3.69 -6.81 2.96
N GLU A 534 3.53 -5.77 3.78
CA GLU A 534 4.35 -4.56 3.68
C GLU A 534 5.85 -4.89 3.88
N CYS A 535 6.18 -5.71 4.89
CA CYS A 535 7.55 -6.16 5.13
C CYS A 535 8.13 -6.92 3.95
N LEU A 536 7.36 -7.84 3.37
CA LEU A 536 7.77 -8.59 2.19
C LEU A 536 8.01 -7.65 0.99
N GLY A 537 7.10 -6.70 0.75
CA GLY A 537 7.22 -5.72 -0.33
C GLY A 537 8.48 -4.86 -0.21
N ARG A 538 8.75 -4.32 0.98
CA ARG A 538 9.99 -3.57 1.25
C ARG A 538 11.24 -4.46 1.14
N SER A 539 11.14 -5.73 1.52
CA SER A 539 12.24 -6.70 1.43
C SER A 539 12.62 -7.10 0.00
N GLU A 540 11.76 -6.87 -0.99
CA GLU A 540 12.08 -7.11 -2.40
C GLU A 540 13.26 -6.25 -2.86
N ALA A 541 13.26 -4.97 -2.49
CA ALA A 541 14.36 -4.04 -2.75
C ALA A 541 15.67 -4.56 -2.17
N TYR A 542 15.62 -5.02 -0.92
CA TYR A 542 16.76 -5.60 -0.22
C TYR A 542 17.33 -6.81 -0.98
N PHE A 543 16.46 -7.74 -1.36
CA PHE A 543 16.83 -8.94 -2.10
C PHE A 543 17.51 -8.58 -3.42
N LEU A 544 16.98 -7.60 -4.16
CA LEU A 544 17.58 -7.14 -5.42
C LEU A 544 18.97 -6.56 -5.19
N ALA A 545 19.15 -5.73 -4.16
CA ALA A 545 20.44 -5.11 -3.85
C ALA A 545 21.50 -6.09 -3.36
N VAL A 546 21.12 -7.19 -2.71
CA VAL A 546 22.07 -8.25 -2.36
C VAL A 546 22.39 -9.11 -3.59
N THR A 547 21.39 -9.43 -4.41
CA THR A 547 21.54 -10.43 -5.47
C THR A 547 22.07 -9.90 -6.81
N TYR A 548 21.98 -8.60 -7.08
CA TYR A 548 22.42 -8.04 -8.38
C TYR A 548 23.89 -8.30 -8.67
N VAL A 549 24.74 -8.30 -7.63
CA VAL A 549 26.21 -8.39 -7.75
C VAL A 549 26.63 -9.69 -8.45
N HIS A 550 25.81 -10.73 -8.35
CA HIS A 550 26.11 -12.06 -8.87
C HIS A 550 25.04 -12.59 -9.83
N ARG A 551 24.26 -11.69 -10.45
CA ARG A 551 23.21 -12.04 -11.44
C ARG A 551 23.72 -12.84 -12.65
N ASN A 552 25.03 -12.83 -12.91
CA ASN A 552 25.67 -13.56 -14.00
C ASN A 552 26.20 -14.95 -13.60
N HIS A 553 25.94 -15.40 -12.36
CA HIS A 553 26.42 -16.69 -11.80
C HIS A 553 25.24 -17.63 -11.49
N LEU A 554 24.17 -17.47 -12.28
CA LEU A 554 22.94 -18.25 -12.25
C LEU A 554 23.12 -19.63 -12.89
#